data_AF-A0A8T5P1Z7-F1
#
_entry.id   AF-A0A8T5P1Z7-F1
#
_cell.length_a   1.000
_cell.length_b   1.000
_cell.length_c   1.000
_cell.angle_alpha   90.00
_cell.angle_beta   90.00
_cell.angle_gamma   90.00
#
_symmetry.space_group_name_H-M   'P 1'
#
loop_
_entity.id
_entity.type
_entity.pdbx_description
1 polymer ?
#
loop_
_entity_poly.entity_id
_entity_poly.type
_entity_poly.pdbx_seq_one_letter_code
_entity_poly.pdbx_strand_id
1 'polypeptide(L)'
;MVNIIDEFLKDLKIKGTAEKTLSDYSRFLKNIHKVKSLEKWDKNDVNRYIMDRQNERLTGTVEISKVKLKRFFAWAGKSELVSHLKTEIPISVKFT
;
A
#
# COMPACT_ATOMS: atom_id res chain seq x y z
N MET A 1 -18.29 2.07 12.31
CA MET A 1 -17.46 1.07 11.60
C MET A 1 -16.06 1.63 11.54
N VAL A 2 -15.10 1.00 12.20
CA VAL A 2 -13.72 1.50 12.17
C VAL A 2 -13.15 1.17 10.80
N ASN A 3 -12.67 2.20 10.09
CA ASN A 3 -12.10 2.03 8.77
C ASN A 3 -10.69 1.43 8.91
N ILE A 4 -10.44 0.26 8.32
CA ILE A 4 -9.13 -0.43 8.34
C ILE A 4 -7.97 0.49 7.90
N ILE A 5 -8.25 1.48 7.05
CA ILE A 5 -7.28 2.50 6.63
C ILE A 5 -6.93 3.42 7.80
N ASP A 6 -7.89 3.84 8.61
CA ASP A 6 -7.65 4.76 9.72
C ASP A 6 -6.89 4.07 10.86
N GLU A 7 -7.15 2.78 11.11
CA GLU A 7 -6.37 1.97 12.05
C GLU A 7 -4.91 1.84 11.62
N PHE A 8 -4.69 1.53 10.33
CA PHE A 8 -3.34 1.48 9.76
C PHE A 8 -2.61 2.81 9.90
N LEU A 9 -3.26 3.93 9.55
CA LEU A 9 -2.66 5.26 9.67
C LEU A 9 -2.36 5.63 11.12
N LYS A 10 -3.20 5.23 12.07
CA LYS A 10 -2.97 5.43 13.50
C LYS A 10 -1.74 4.65 13.98
N ASP A 11 -1.60 3.39 13.58
CA ASP A 11 -0.41 2.57 13.89
C ASP A 11 0.87 3.20 13.31
N LEU A 12 0.83 3.64 12.04
CA LEU A 12 1.95 4.34 11.42
C LEU A 12 2.34 5.62 12.16
N LYS A 13 1.34 6.39 12.62
CA LYS A 13 1.57 7.62 13.39
C LYS A 13 2.23 7.33 14.74
N ILE A 14 1.77 6.30 15.45
CA ILE A 14 2.38 5.85 16.72
C ILE A 14 3.84 5.42 16.50
N LYS A 15 4.14 4.81 15.35
CA LYS A 15 5.50 4.41 14.94
C LYS A 15 6.38 5.57 14.46
N GLY A 16 5.95 6.82 14.59
CA GLY A 16 6.73 8.00 14.22
C GLY A 16 6.85 8.24 12.71
N THR A 17 5.90 7.76 11.91
CA THR A 17 5.88 8.03 10.47
C THR A 17 5.52 9.51 10.22
N ALA A 18 6.26 10.18 9.31
CA ALA A 18 6.04 11.58 8.97
C ALA A 18 4.62 11.85 8.43
N GLU A 19 4.07 13.03 8.72
CA GLU A 19 2.70 13.42 8.32
C GLU A 19 2.49 13.41 6.80
N LYS A 20 3.51 13.82 6.04
CA LYS A 20 3.51 13.74 4.58
C LYS A 20 3.31 12.30 4.12
N THR A 21 4.09 11.38 4.68
CA THR A 21 3.98 9.94 4.38
C THR A 21 2.62 9.38 4.78
N LEU A 22 2.06 9.77 5.94
CA LEU A 22 0.71 9.38 6.35
C LEU A 22 -0.35 9.86 5.36
N SER A 23 -0.24 11.11 4.89
CA SER A 23 -1.14 11.67 3.87
C SER A 23 -1.04 10.93 2.54
N ASP A 24 0.19 10.58 2.14
CA ASP A 24 0.46 9.80 0.92
C ASP A 24 -0.07 8.36 1.00
N TYR A 25 -0.06 7.75 2.19
CA TYR A 25 -0.72 6.46 2.43
C TYR A 25 -2.24 6.61 2.40
N SER A 26 -2.79 7.62 3.09
CA SER A 26 -4.24 7.86 3.16
C SER A 26 -4.85 8.04 1.78
N ARG A 27 -4.25 8.92 0.97
CA ARG A 27 -4.70 9.18 -0.41
C ARG A 27 -4.63 7.92 -1.27
N PHE A 28 -3.51 7.19 -1.19
CA PHE A 28 -3.30 5.95 -1.93
C PHE A 28 -4.35 4.89 -1.58
N LEU A 29 -4.49 4.57 -0.29
CA LEU A 29 -5.39 3.51 0.18
C LEU A 29 -6.86 3.86 -0.07
N LYS A 30 -7.26 5.12 0.12
CA LYS A 30 -8.64 5.56 -0.17
C LYS A 30 -8.97 5.45 -1.65
N ASN A 31 -8.02 5.77 -2.53
CA ASN A 31 -8.26 5.67 -3.97
C ASN A 31 -8.47 4.22 -4.44
N ILE A 32 -7.68 3.28 -3.93
CA ILE A 32 -7.85 1.86 -4.30
C ILE A 32 -9.06 1.23 -3.61
N HIS A 33 -9.38 1.65 -2.37
CA HIS A 33 -10.55 1.19 -1.64
C HIS A 33 -11.88 1.59 -2.32
N LYS A 34 -11.91 2.75 -3.01
CA LYS A 34 -13.07 3.18 -3.81
C LYS A 34 -13.42 2.22 -4.95
N VAL A 35 -12.41 1.56 -5.52
CA VAL A 35 -12.60 0.60 -6.61
C VAL A 35 -13.11 -0.72 -6.06
N LYS A 36 -12.49 -1.19 -4.97
CA LYS A 36 -12.89 -2.42 -4.26
C LYS A 36 -12.41 -2.31 -2.81
N SER A 37 -13.26 -2.67 -1.85
CA SER A 37 -12.87 -2.68 -0.42
C SER A 37 -11.61 -3.51 -0.23
N LEU A 38 -10.60 -2.93 0.43
CA LEU A 38 -9.30 -3.54 0.72
C LEU A 38 -9.40 -4.86 1.49
N GLU A 39 -10.47 -5.04 2.25
CA GLU A 39 -10.73 -6.29 2.97
C GLU A 39 -11.04 -7.46 2.02
N LYS A 40 -11.57 -7.16 0.84
CA LYS A 40 -11.95 -8.11 -0.21
C LYS A 40 -10.87 -8.28 -1.29
N TRP A 41 -9.71 -7.65 -1.13
CA TRP A 41 -8.61 -7.81 -2.08
C TRP A 41 -8.00 -9.20 -1.97
N ASP A 42 -7.71 -9.78 -3.13
CA ASP A 42 -6.94 -10.99 -3.30
C ASP A 42 -5.66 -10.74 -4.12
N LYS A 43 -4.89 -11.81 -4.38
CA LYS A 43 -3.64 -11.73 -5.13
C LYS A 43 -3.85 -11.24 -6.56
N ASN A 44 -4.99 -11.54 -7.17
CA ASN A 44 -5.30 -11.10 -8.53
C ASN A 44 -5.60 -9.61 -8.57
N ASP A 45 -6.30 -9.07 -7.57
CA ASP A 45 -6.52 -7.62 -7.45
C ASP A 45 -5.19 -6.86 -7.33
N VAL A 46 -4.27 -7.38 -6.51
CA VAL A 46 -2.91 -6.81 -6.37
C VAL A 46 -2.18 -6.84 -7.71
N ASN A 47 -2.17 -7.98 -8.41
CA ASN A 47 -1.51 -8.11 -9.69
C ASN A 47 -2.09 -7.18 -10.76
N ARG A 48 -3.42 -7.12 -10.83
CA ARG A 48 -4.14 -6.26 -11.76
C ARG A 48 -3.79 -4.79 -11.53
N TYR A 49 -3.85 -4.35 -10.28
CA TYR A 49 -3.48 -2.97 -9.93
C TYR A 49 -2.04 -2.62 -10.36
N ILE A 50 -1.09 -3.53 -10.13
CA ILE A 50 0.31 -3.31 -10.53
C ILE A 50 0.44 -3.28 -12.07
N MET A 51 -0.22 -4.18 -12.79
CA MET A 51 -0.23 -4.19 -14.26
C MET A 51 -0.83 -2.91 -14.83
N ASP A 52 -1.96 -2.44 -14.28
CA ASP A 52 -2.60 -1.20 -14.72
C ASP A 52 -1.66 0.00 -14.55
N ARG A 53 -0.95 0.10 -13.41
CA ARG A 53 0.05 1.15 -13.18
C ARG A 53 1.28 1.06 -14.07
N GLN A 54 1.69 -0.15 -14.45
CA GLN A 54 2.78 -0.36 -15.42
C GLN A 54 2.36 0.11 -16.81
N ASN A 55 1.11 -0.17 -17.22
CA ASN A 55 0.55 0.27 -18.50
C ASN A 55 0.43 1.80 -18.59
N GLU A 56 0.22 2.50 -17.48
CA GLU A 56 0.23 3.97 -17.39
C GLU A 56 1.65 4.58 -17.55
N ARG A 57 2.72 3.78 -17.74
CA ARG A 57 4.14 4.19 -17.82
C ARG A 57 4.65 4.95 -16.58
N LEU A 58 3.99 4.79 -15.44
CA LEU A 58 4.37 5.44 -14.18
C LEU A 58 5.33 4.54 -13.38
N THR A 59 6.48 4.15 -13.94
CA THR A 59 7.39 3.12 -13.38
C THR A 59 7.83 3.41 -11.94
N GLY A 60 8.17 4.66 -11.60
CA GLY A 60 8.48 5.06 -10.21
C GLY A 60 7.27 4.95 -9.26
N THR A 61 6.05 5.13 -9.79
CA THR A 61 4.80 4.98 -9.05
C THR A 61 4.45 3.52 -8.81
N VAL A 62 4.85 2.62 -9.72
CA VAL A 62 4.66 1.17 -9.56
C VAL A 62 5.44 0.66 -8.35
N GLU A 63 6.72 1.04 -8.25
CA GLU A 63 7.58 0.57 -7.16
C GLU A 63 7.13 1.10 -5.80
N ILE A 64 6.80 2.39 -5.73
CA ILE A 64 6.20 3.00 -4.54
C ILE A 64 4.87 2.32 -4.18
N SER A 65 4.05 1.97 -5.18
CA SER A 65 2.79 1.26 -4.95
C SER A 65 3.02 -0.12 -4.35
N LYS A 66 4.00 -0.90 -4.85
CA LYS A 66 4.33 -2.21 -4.28
C LYS A 66 4.77 -2.09 -2.83
N VAL A 67 5.62 -1.10 -2.50
CA VAL A 67 6.06 -0.86 -1.11
C VAL A 67 4.87 -0.53 -0.21
N LYS A 68 3.97 0.35 -0.66
CA LYS A 68 2.77 0.72 0.11
C LYS A 68 1.84 -0.47 0.32
N LEU A 69 1.57 -1.25 -0.72
CA LEU A 69 0.73 -2.46 -0.65
C LEU A 69 1.36 -3.51 0.29
N LYS A 70 2.67 -3.76 0.16
CA LYS A 70 3.38 -4.67 1.07
C LYS A 70 3.21 -4.27 2.52
N ARG A 71 3.48 -3.00 2.85
CA ARG A 71 3.39 -2.51 4.23
C ARG A 71 1.98 -2.61 4.80
N PHE A 72 0.98 -2.23 4.00
CA PHE A 72 -0.42 -2.29 4.40
C PHE A 72 -0.90 -3.73 4.63
N PHE A 73 -0.72 -4.62 3.64
CA PHE A 73 -1.20 -5.99 3.74
C PHE A 73 -0.40 -6.83 4.75
N ALA A 74 0.88 -6.54 4.96
CA ALA A 74 1.64 -7.14 6.06
C ALA A 74 1.09 -6.72 7.44
N TRP A 75 0.77 -5.43 7.62
CA TRP A 75 0.13 -4.94 8.85
C TRP A 75 -1.25 -5.57 9.07
N ALA A 76 -2.03 -5.75 7.99
CA ALA A 76 -3.36 -6.36 8.04
C ALA A 76 -3.34 -7.89 8.21
N GLY A 77 -2.17 -8.52 8.37
CA GLY A 77 -2.04 -9.97 8.51
C GLY A 77 -2.27 -10.77 7.22
N LYS A 78 -2.22 -10.11 6.06
CA LYS A 78 -2.46 -10.68 4.71
C LYS A 78 -1.22 -10.65 3.82
N SER A 79 -0.06 -10.96 4.41
CA SER A 79 1.24 -10.89 3.72
C SER A 79 1.34 -11.78 2.48
N GLU A 80 0.56 -12.87 2.43
CA GLU A 80 0.46 -13.79 1.31
C GLU A 80 0.00 -13.11 0.01
N LEU A 81 -0.81 -12.04 0.11
CA LEU A 81 -1.30 -11.28 -1.05
C LEU A 81 -0.21 -10.51 -1.79
N VAL A 82 0.92 -10.25 -1.12
CA VAL A 82 1.97 -9.34 -1.57
C VAL A 82 3.38 -9.96 -1.51
N SER A 83 3.49 -11.18 -1.03
CA SER A 83 4.76 -11.92 -0.85
C SER A 83 5.55 -12.09 -2.17
N HIS A 84 4.83 -12.22 -3.29
CA HIS A 84 5.42 -12.39 -4.62
C HIS A 84 5.92 -11.07 -5.24
N LEU A 85 5.53 -9.92 -4.69
CA LEU A 85 5.96 -8.64 -5.22
C LEU A 85 7.46 -8.47 -4.95
N LYS A 86 8.27 -8.31 -6.00
CA LYS A 86 9.67 -7.90 -5.85
C LYS A 86 9.74 -6.39 -5.71
N THR A 87 10.46 -5.94 -4.70
CA THR A 87 10.75 -4.52 -4.46
C THR A 87 12.26 -4.30 -4.56
N GLU A 88 12.68 -3.38 -5.42
CA GLU A 88 14.08 -2.99 -5.59
C GLU A 88 14.50 -1.97 -4.51
N ILE A 89 13.52 -1.31 -3.88
CA ILE A 89 13.75 -0.41 -2.74
C ILE A 89 13.67 -1.23 -1.43
N PRO A 90 14.73 -1.24 -0.60
CA PRO A 90 14.68 -1.91 0.70
C PRO A 90 13.62 -1.25 1.60
N ILE A 91 12.90 -2.07 2.36
CA ILE A 91 11.77 -1.66 3.21
C ILE A 91 12.21 -0.64 4.30
N SER A 92 13.52 -0.45 4.50
CA SER A 92 14.12 0.47 5.47
C SER A 92 14.31 1.92 4.99
N VAL A 93 13.89 2.29 3.78
CA VAL A 93 14.02 3.69 3.34
C VAL A 93 13.03 4.57 4.12
N LYS A 94 13.57 5.30 5.11
CA LYS A 94 12.92 6.48 5.68
C LYS A 94 12.77 7.47 4.53
N PHE A 95 11.53 7.68 4.08
CA PHE A 95 11.22 8.78 3.18
C PHE A 95 11.39 10.08 3.98
N THR A 96 12.60 10.62 3.93
CA THR A 96 12.95 11.98 4.38
C THR A 96 12.33 13.02 3.46
#